data_AF-A0A0F9J645-F1
#
_entry.id   AF-A0A0F9J645-F1
#
_cell.length_a   1.000
_cell.length_b   1.000
_cell.length_c   1.000
_cell.angle_alpha   90.00
_cell.angle_beta   90.00
_cell.angle_gamma   90.00
#
_symmetry.space_group_name_H-M   'P 1'
#
loop_
_entity.id
_entity.type
_entity.pdbx_description
1 polymer ?
#
loop_
_entity_poly.entity_id
_entity_poly.type
_entity_poly.pdbx_seq_one_letter_code
_entity_poly.pdbx_strand_id
1 'polypeptide(L)'
;MKALTESILAVVVCSTLVSAATEASSHREAPNISRFPTLDSTDFYAFNSYEQGRGDYVTLIANYIPLQDGYGGPNYFAMDPDATYSIHIDNDGDAVEDITFAFNFKSMLPNDNQGVALT
;
A
#
# COMPACT_ATOMS: atom_id res chain seq x y z
N MET A 1 25.29 3.80 43.27
CA MET A 1 24.30 2.76 42.93
C MET A 1 22.85 3.25 43.06
N LYS A 2 22.45 3.86 44.19
CA LYS A 2 21.07 4.37 44.42
C LYS A 2 20.52 5.32 43.33
N ALA A 3 21.31 6.31 42.90
CA ALA A 3 20.91 7.27 41.86
C ALA A 3 20.73 6.64 40.47
N LEU A 4 21.42 5.52 40.18
CA LEU A 4 21.27 4.80 38.92
C LEU A 4 19.91 4.07 38.87
N THR A 5 19.49 3.51 40.01
CA THR A 5 18.22 2.78 40.16
C THR A 5 17.01 3.72 40.08
N GLU A 6 17.09 4.89 40.70
CA GLU A 6 16.03 5.91 40.65
C GLU A 6 15.88 6.52 39.25
N SER A 7 17.00 6.72 38.53
CA SER A 7 16.98 7.21 37.14
C SER A 7 16.37 6.19 36.17
N ILE A 8 16.68 4.90 36.35
CA ILE A 8 16.07 3.82 35.55
C ILE A 8 14.56 3.75 35.81
N LEU A 9 14.13 3.86 37.07
CA LEU A 9 12.71 3.87 37.42
C LEU A 9 11.97 5.06 36.80
N ALA A 10 12.57 6.25 36.84
CA ALA A 10 11.99 7.46 36.24
C ALA A 10 11.83 7.33 34.71
N VAL A 11 12.80 6.74 34.02
CA VAL A 11 12.74 6.51 32.56
C VAL A 11 11.68 5.46 32.20
N VAL A 12 11.53 4.40 32.99
CA VAL A 12 10.49 3.36 32.79
C VAL A 12 9.08 3.93 33.03
N VAL A 13 8.91 4.78 34.04
CA VAL A 13 7.61 5.43 34.31
C VAL A 13 7.26 6.45 33.22
N CYS A 14 8.23 7.25 32.75
CA CYS A 14 7.97 8.19 31.66
C CYS A 14 7.66 7.50 30.33
N SER A 15 8.35 6.40 30.00
CA SER A 15 8.11 5.67 28.75
C SER A 15 6.76 4.95 28.68
N THR A 16 6.17 4.58 29.83
CA THR A 16 4.82 3.98 29.87
C THR A 16 3.70 5.02 29.89
N LEU A 17 3.95 6.23 30.39
CA LEU A 17 2.98 7.33 30.45
C LEU A 17 2.93 8.18 29.17
N VAL A 18 3.91 8.07 28.26
CA VAL A 18 4.00 8.81 26.99
C VAL A 18 3.43 7.99 25.80
N SER A 19 2.74 6.89 26.08
CA SER A 19 1.94 6.20 25.06
C SER A 19 0.65 6.98 24.79
N ALA A 20 0.73 8.05 24.00
CA ALA A 20 -0.46 8.68 23.45
C ALA A 20 -1.21 7.66 22.58
N ALA A 21 -2.54 7.60 22.70
CA ALA A 21 -3.36 6.81 21.80
C ALA A 21 -3.11 7.32 20.37
N THR A 22 -2.56 6.47 19.52
CA THR A 22 -2.37 6.78 18.10
C THR A 22 -3.68 6.50 17.39
N GLU A 23 -4.35 7.54 16.91
CA GLU A 23 -5.47 7.41 16.00
C GLU A 23 -4.93 6.92 14.64
N ALA A 24 -5.17 5.66 14.31
CA ALA A 24 -4.90 5.17 12.97
C ALA A 24 -5.98 5.71 12.03
N SER A 25 -5.59 6.48 11.02
CA SER A 25 -6.52 6.94 10.01
C SER A 25 -6.91 5.77 9.10
N SER A 26 -8.22 5.57 8.88
CA SER A 26 -8.70 4.66 7.86
C SER A 26 -8.51 5.31 6.49
N HIS A 27 -7.61 4.77 5.67
CA HIS A 27 -7.34 5.30 4.33
C HIS A 27 -8.59 5.30 3.44
N ARG A 28 -9.48 4.32 3.64
CA ARG A 28 -10.79 4.22 2.97
C ARG A 28 -11.80 5.29 3.39
N GLU A 29 -11.58 5.95 4.52
CA GLU A 29 -12.44 7.05 5.02
C GLU A 29 -11.96 8.43 4.55
N ALA A 30 -10.83 8.51 3.84
CA ALA A 30 -10.39 9.75 3.23
C ALA A 30 -11.49 10.28 2.28
N PRO A 31 -11.86 11.58 2.34
CA PRO A 31 -13.02 12.09 1.60
C PRO A 31 -13.03 11.80 0.11
N ASN A 32 -11.86 11.79 -0.54
CA ASN A 32 -11.74 11.48 -1.97
C ASN A 32 -11.85 9.97 -2.25
N ILE A 33 -11.20 9.12 -1.45
CA ILE A 33 -11.20 7.65 -1.62
C ILE A 33 -12.53 7.03 -1.20
N SER A 34 -13.23 7.60 -0.23
CA SER A 34 -14.54 7.11 0.23
C SER A 34 -15.61 7.04 -0.89
N ARG A 35 -15.44 7.85 -1.94
CA ARG A 35 -16.30 7.85 -3.15
C ARG A 35 -15.74 7.00 -4.29
N PHE A 36 -14.46 6.64 -4.23
CA PHE A 36 -13.74 5.86 -5.25
C PHE A 36 -12.89 4.77 -4.57
N PRO A 37 -13.53 3.76 -3.95
CA PRO A 37 -12.83 2.75 -3.15
C PRO A 37 -11.88 1.85 -3.97
N THR A 38 -12.07 1.79 -5.30
CA THR A 38 -11.19 1.11 -6.26
C THR A 38 -9.85 1.84 -6.46
N LEU A 39 -9.72 3.07 -5.97
CA LEU A 39 -8.51 3.90 -6.01
C LEU A 39 -7.78 3.90 -4.66
N ASP A 40 -8.25 3.10 -3.70
CA ASP A 40 -7.64 2.94 -2.38
C ASP A 40 -6.25 2.27 -2.53
N SER A 41 -5.19 3.07 -2.48
CA SER A 41 -3.79 2.63 -2.41
C SER A 41 -3.49 2.12 -1.01
N THR A 42 -3.62 0.81 -0.80
CA THR A 42 -3.53 0.25 0.55
C THR A 42 -2.10 0.22 1.06
N ASP A 43 -1.14 -0.13 0.21
CA ASP A 43 0.26 -0.28 0.57
C ASP A 43 1.19 0.03 -0.60
N PHE A 44 2.36 0.58 -0.31
CA PHE A 44 3.44 0.79 -1.26
C PHE A 44 4.75 0.24 -0.70
N TYR A 45 5.47 -0.54 -1.50
CA TYR A 45 6.75 -1.13 -1.14
C TYR A 45 7.82 -0.71 -2.13
N ALA A 46 8.99 -0.38 -1.62
CA ALA A 46 10.17 -0.06 -2.41
C ALA A 46 11.39 -0.73 -1.78
N PHE A 47 12.13 -1.52 -2.57
CA PHE A 47 13.30 -2.25 -2.10
C PHE A 47 14.27 -2.58 -3.23
N ASN A 48 15.55 -2.75 -2.92
CA ASN A 48 16.53 -3.24 -3.89
C ASN A 48 16.17 -4.66 -4.34
N SER A 49 16.15 -4.90 -5.65
CA SER A 49 15.84 -6.21 -6.22
C SER A 49 16.84 -7.27 -5.74
N TYR A 50 16.32 -8.42 -5.28
CA TYR A 50 17.11 -9.57 -4.81
C TYR A 50 17.07 -10.77 -5.77
N GLU A 51 16.34 -10.65 -6.89
CA GLU A 51 16.30 -11.65 -7.96
C GLU A 51 17.69 -11.81 -8.61
N GLN A 52 18.08 -13.06 -8.92
CA GLN A 52 19.38 -13.35 -9.52
C GLN A 52 19.56 -12.55 -10.83
N GLY A 53 20.65 -11.78 -10.93
CA GLY A 53 20.96 -10.96 -12.11
C GLY A 53 20.30 -9.58 -12.14
N ARG A 54 19.57 -9.17 -11.08
CA ARG A 54 18.90 -7.88 -10.99
C ARG A 54 19.41 -6.97 -9.86
N GLY A 55 20.65 -7.14 -9.43
CA GLY A 55 21.22 -6.37 -8.32
C GLY A 55 21.24 -4.85 -8.53
N ASP A 56 21.19 -4.39 -9.78
CA ASP A 56 21.20 -2.96 -10.14
C ASP A 56 19.79 -2.33 -10.24
N TYR A 57 18.74 -3.05 -9.81
CA TYR A 57 17.35 -2.60 -9.94
C TYR A 57 16.72 -2.32 -8.57
N VAL A 58 15.75 -1.40 -8.58
CA VAL A 58 14.80 -1.19 -7.49
C VAL A 58 13.48 -1.83 -7.89
N THR A 59 12.90 -2.62 -6.99
CA THR A 59 11.54 -3.14 -7.13
C THR A 59 10.57 -2.21 -6.42
N LEU A 60 9.52 -1.82 -7.13
CA LEU A 60 8.40 -1.05 -6.60
C LEU A 60 7.13 -1.91 -6.71
N ILE A 61 6.32 -1.92 -5.66
CA ILE A 61 5.02 -2.62 -5.62
C ILE A 61 3.99 -1.65 -5.05
N ALA A 62 2.90 -1.44 -5.79
CA ALA A 62 1.76 -0.66 -5.33
C ALA A 62 0.53 -1.58 -5.23
N ASN A 63 -0.03 -1.70 -4.04
CA ASN A 63 -1.26 -2.43 -3.79
C ASN A 63 -2.44 -1.47 -3.86
N TYR A 64 -3.43 -1.85 -4.66
CA TYR A 64 -4.74 -1.21 -4.72
C TYR A 64 -5.79 -2.28 -4.51
N ILE A 65 -6.91 -1.87 -3.91
CA ILE A 65 -7.98 -2.78 -3.48
C ILE A 65 -7.47 -3.67 -2.33
N PRO A 66 -8.15 -3.68 -1.17
CA PRO A 66 -7.68 -4.43 -0.01
C PRO A 66 -7.79 -5.93 -0.23
N LEU A 67 -7.43 -6.69 0.82
CA LEU A 67 -7.42 -8.15 0.84
C LEU A 67 -8.60 -8.79 0.08
N GLN A 68 -8.25 -9.62 -0.91
CA GLN A 68 -9.17 -10.47 -1.66
C GLN A 68 -8.82 -11.94 -1.42
N ASP A 69 -9.47 -12.56 -0.44
CA ASP A 69 -9.17 -13.94 -0.03
C ASP A 69 -9.63 -14.97 -1.08
N GLY A 70 -8.94 -16.10 -1.19
CA GLY A 70 -9.22 -17.18 -2.13
C GLY A 70 -10.62 -17.78 -1.99
N TYR A 71 -11.16 -17.86 -0.77
CA TYR A 71 -12.54 -18.31 -0.55
C TYR A 71 -13.60 -17.28 -0.99
N GLY A 72 -13.24 -16.00 -1.15
CA GLY A 72 -14.15 -14.93 -1.56
C GLY A 72 -14.56 -14.96 -3.03
N GLY A 73 -14.00 -15.87 -3.83
CA GLY A 73 -14.31 -16.03 -5.24
C GLY A 73 -15.74 -16.54 -5.53
N PRO A 74 -16.11 -16.68 -6.82
CA PRO A 74 -15.27 -16.43 -8.00
C PRO A 74 -15.18 -14.94 -8.40
N ASN A 75 -15.96 -14.06 -7.75
CA ASN A 75 -16.05 -12.65 -8.10
C ASN A 75 -15.18 -11.81 -7.18
N TYR A 76 -14.20 -11.15 -7.75
CA TYR A 76 -13.27 -10.25 -7.08
C TYR A 76 -13.56 -8.80 -7.48
N PHE A 77 -13.21 -7.85 -6.61
CA PHE A 77 -13.24 -6.44 -6.94
C PHE A 77 -12.23 -6.15 -8.04
N ALA A 78 -12.70 -5.47 -9.08
CA ALA A 78 -11.88 -5.07 -10.22
C ALA A 78 -11.28 -3.69 -10.00
N MET A 79 -10.15 -3.44 -10.67
CA MET A 79 -9.60 -2.10 -10.86
C MET A 79 -10.58 -1.25 -11.66
N ASP A 80 -10.55 0.06 -11.44
CA ASP A 80 -11.41 1.01 -12.16
C ASP A 80 -10.87 1.25 -13.58
N PRO A 81 -11.66 0.98 -14.64
CA PRO A 81 -11.22 1.17 -16.02
C PRO A 81 -11.09 2.64 -16.42
N ASP A 82 -11.74 3.55 -15.70
CA ASP A 82 -11.67 5.00 -15.97
C ASP A 82 -10.54 5.67 -15.19
N ALA A 83 -9.81 4.91 -14.37
CA ALA A 83 -8.69 5.41 -13.58
C ALA A 83 -7.33 5.25 -14.26
N THR A 84 -6.41 6.11 -13.83
CA THR A 84 -4.98 5.96 -14.09
C THR A 84 -4.29 5.78 -12.74
N TYR A 85 -3.65 4.63 -12.58
CA TYR A 85 -2.86 4.31 -11.38
C TYR A 85 -1.41 4.68 -11.67
N SER A 86 -0.81 5.57 -10.88
CA SER A 86 0.53 6.09 -11.15
C SER A 86 1.47 5.94 -9.97
N ILE A 87 2.74 5.63 -10.28
CA ILE A 87 3.87 5.72 -9.36
C ILE A 87 4.76 6.85 -9.87
N HIS A 88 4.88 7.90 -9.06
CA HIS A 88 5.72 9.07 -9.34
C HIS A 88 7.05 8.92 -8.60
N ILE A 89 8.15 9.15 -9.30
CA ILE A 89 9.50 9.06 -8.75
C ILE A 89 10.20 10.38 -9.00
N ASP A 90 10.55 11.05 -7.91
CA ASP A 90 11.54 12.11 -7.85
C ASP A 90 12.87 11.43 -7.46
N ASN A 91 13.89 11.55 -8.32
CA ASN A 91 15.21 10.97 -8.10
C ASN A 91 16.33 12.00 -7.96
N ASP A 92 16.00 13.30 -7.98
CA ASP A 92 16.96 14.40 -7.79
C ASP A 92 16.68 15.29 -6.56
N GLY A 93 15.49 15.14 -5.96
CA GLY A 93 15.09 15.72 -4.69
C GLY A 93 14.39 17.08 -4.79
N ASP A 94 13.89 17.47 -5.97
CA ASP A 94 13.21 18.76 -6.18
C ASP A 94 11.69 18.74 -5.87
N ALA A 95 11.15 17.58 -5.49
CA ALA A 95 9.74 17.30 -5.25
C ALA A 95 8.83 17.40 -6.49
N VAL A 96 9.41 17.27 -7.68
CA VAL A 96 8.73 17.10 -8.97
C VAL A 96 9.09 15.72 -9.51
N GLU A 97 8.16 15.04 -10.17
CA GLU A 97 8.43 13.72 -10.69
C GLU A 97 9.33 13.74 -11.94
N ASP A 98 10.42 12.97 -11.91
CA ASP A 98 11.29 12.70 -13.07
C ASP A 98 10.77 11.53 -13.91
N ILE A 99 10.23 10.52 -13.24
CA ILE A 99 9.77 9.27 -13.84
C ILE A 99 8.37 8.97 -13.33
N THR A 100 7.45 8.70 -14.25
CA THR A 100 6.10 8.23 -13.92
C THR A 100 5.83 6.89 -14.58
N PHE A 101 5.49 5.88 -13.77
CA PHE A 101 4.89 4.64 -14.26
C PHE A 101 3.38 4.74 -14.14
N ALA A 102 2.67 4.71 -15.27
CA ALA A 102 1.21 4.82 -15.31
C ALA A 102 0.56 3.54 -15.85
N PHE A 103 -0.49 3.08 -15.18
CA PHE A 103 -1.23 1.87 -15.50
C PHE A 103 -2.71 2.19 -15.71
N ASN A 104 -3.24 1.75 -16.85
CA ASN A 104 -4.67 1.75 -17.13
C ASN A 104 -5.13 0.31 -17.32
N PHE A 105 -6.18 -0.08 -16.60
CA PHE A 105 -6.71 -1.43 -16.64
C PHE A 105 -7.93 -1.49 -17.55
N LYS A 106 -8.11 -2.64 -18.21
CA LYS A 106 -9.33 -2.93 -18.97
C LYS A 106 -10.02 -4.11 -18.33
N SER A 107 -11.33 -4.01 -18.16
CA SER A 107 -12.15 -5.11 -17.70
C SER A 107 -12.09 -6.26 -18.69
N MET A 108 -11.80 -7.47 -18.18
CA MET A 108 -11.80 -8.70 -18.97
C MET A 108 -12.41 -9.82 -18.12
N LEU A 109 -13.26 -10.65 -18.72
CA LEU A 109 -13.69 -11.90 -18.13
C LEU A 109 -12.67 -13.02 -18.44
N PRO A 110 -12.62 -14.09 -17.61
CA PRO A 110 -11.89 -15.30 -17.94
C PRO A 110 -12.35 -15.92 -19.27
N ASN A 111 -11.51 -16.80 -19.85
CA ASN A 111 -11.80 -17.55 -21.08
C ASN A 111 -12.10 -16.63 -22.28
N ASP A 112 -11.12 -15.81 -22.69
CA ASP A 112 -11.24 -14.87 -23.82
C ASP A 112 -12.50 -13.99 -23.74
N ASN A 113 -12.76 -13.44 -22.55
CA ASN A 113 -13.91 -12.59 -22.26
C ASN A 113 -15.30 -13.27 -22.36
N GLN A 114 -15.36 -14.61 -22.38
CA GLN A 114 -16.62 -15.36 -22.41
C GLN A 114 -17.22 -15.58 -21.01
N GLY A 115 -16.43 -15.46 -19.95
CA GLY A 115 -16.87 -15.72 -18.58
C GLY A 115 -16.86 -17.20 -18.22
N VAL A 116 -17.28 -17.50 -16.98
CA VAL A 116 -17.34 -18.87 -16.46
C VAL A 116 -18.64 -19.53 -16.95
N ALA A 117 -18.52 -20.59 -17.74
CA ALA A 117 -19.66 -21.39 -18.16
C ALA A 117 -20.24 -22.15 -16.95
N LEU A 118 -21.55 -22.00 -16.73
CA LEU A 118 -22.28 -22.80 -15.74
C LEU A 118 -22.71 -24.10 -16.41
N THR A 119 -22.09 -25.22 -16.05
CA THR A 119 -22.49 -26.58 -16.47
C THR A 119 -23.33 -27.26 -15.40
#